data_AF-A0A952QVM0-F1
#
_entry.id   AF-A0A952QVM0-F1
#
_cell.length_a   1.000
_cell.length_b   1.000
_cell.length_c   1.000
_cell.angle_alpha   90.00
_cell.angle_beta   90.00
_cell.angle_gamma   90.00
#
_symmetry.space_group_name_H-M   'P 1'
#
loop_
_entity.id
_entity.type
_entity.pdbx_description
1 polymer ?
#
loop_
_entity_poly.entity_id
_entity_poly.type
_entity_poly.pdbx_seq_one_letter_code
_entity_poly.pdbx_strand_id
1 'polypeptide(L)'
;MSLALWAVYPYLCMTLFFVVPFIRLRKRPFEFTTRATTMFNRRLLGAASLLFHWGIILLLVGHAIGIVGGVLGMGSWVHAFFWIGIVGGFMALSGSILAVARRLAVPELRALSQHDDYGVHILLIAILSVALYQSVIQLIWGAAFNAGLWLASLFRFQPEPELMAGAPLYTQIHVFLAFTFLAYFPFTKLVHAWTLPVNYLVRPYQSMRTARRKFQRRFELALRTDTSVLTYSIVTVVVLLLAVGFLLPTPGRPRGMARAGTATNATTVVDLPGYALFLGSCARCHGVKGDGQVISKTSPVFAVPPRNLTQGRFRFVSTTNGVASDTDLQHTVQHGLPAGGMPGFPFLSDEQLASLVQVIDHLWVDRPAPGPEIQAGPVPQFTPALVSRGSELFATNCSVCHGPSGAGDGPAAANLPVRPADLAAGRVKAGTDPTQLYYRVAAGIPGDTGAEMPSFAFLPETDIWSLVAYLKEDVLP
;
A
#
# COMPACT_ATOMS: atom_id res chain seq x y z
N MET A 1 -17.29 -10.98 -10.70
CA MET A 1 -17.28 -11.00 -9.21
C MET A 1 -16.81 -9.66 -8.61
N SER A 2 -15.78 -9.02 -9.18
CA SER A 2 -15.26 -7.70 -8.75
C SER A 2 -16.32 -6.59 -8.70
N LEU A 3 -17.14 -6.42 -9.74
CA LEU A 3 -18.16 -5.37 -9.79
C LEU A 3 -19.18 -5.46 -8.65
N ALA A 4 -19.69 -6.67 -8.36
CA ALA A 4 -20.66 -6.88 -7.29
C ALA A 4 -20.08 -6.54 -5.91
N LEU A 5 -18.84 -6.98 -5.65
CA LEU A 5 -18.17 -6.80 -4.36
C LEU A 5 -17.60 -5.40 -4.14
N TRP A 6 -17.09 -4.75 -5.19
CA TRP A 6 -16.31 -3.51 -5.07
C TRP A 6 -16.98 -2.27 -5.67
N ALA A 7 -18.12 -2.43 -6.36
CA ALA A 7 -18.96 -1.31 -6.77
C ALA A 7 -20.31 -1.35 -6.05
N VAL A 8 -21.08 -2.43 -6.19
CA VAL A 8 -22.47 -2.49 -5.69
C VAL A 8 -22.55 -2.61 -4.17
N TYR A 9 -21.81 -3.56 -3.59
CA TYR A 9 -21.83 -3.83 -2.15
C TYR A 9 -21.49 -2.60 -1.27
N PRO A 10 -20.46 -1.78 -1.59
CA PRO A 10 -20.18 -0.55 -0.87
C PRO A 10 -21.36 0.43 -0.82
N TYR A 11 -22.07 0.63 -1.94
CA TYR A 11 -23.24 1.53 -1.96
C TYR A 11 -24.37 1.02 -1.08
N LEU A 12 -24.61 -0.30 -1.05
CA LEU A 12 -25.59 -0.90 -0.15
C LEU A 12 -25.22 -0.61 1.32
N CYS A 13 -23.98 -0.89 1.70
CA CYS A 13 -23.48 -0.66 3.06
C CYS A 13 -23.56 0.82 3.47
N MET A 14 -23.12 1.74 2.60
CA MET A 14 -23.17 3.18 2.85
C MET A 14 -24.61 3.69 2.96
N THR A 15 -25.52 3.18 2.12
CA THR A 15 -26.94 3.53 2.19
C THR A 15 -27.52 3.14 3.55
N LEU A 16 -27.26 1.90 4.01
CA LEU A 16 -27.68 1.46 5.33
C LEU A 16 -27.07 2.33 6.44
N PHE A 17 -25.77 2.58 6.36
CA PHE A 17 -25.01 3.34 7.35
C PHE A 17 -25.54 4.78 7.55
N PHE A 18 -25.88 5.49 6.47
CA PHE A 18 -26.36 6.87 6.56
C PHE A 18 -27.87 7.00 6.75
N VAL A 19 -28.67 6.15 6.12
CA VAL A 19 -30.14 6.30 6.10
C VAL A 19 -30.78 5.71 7.37
N VAL A 20 -30.33 4.55 7.83
CA VAL A 20 -30.98 3.84 8.94
C VAL A 20 -30.88 4.60 10.27
N PRO A 21 -29.75 5.23 10.67
CA PRO A 21 -29.69 6.03 11.90
C PRO A 21 -30.72 7.16 11.92
N PHE A 22 -30.96 7.79 10.76
CA PHE A 22 -31.94 8.85 10.64
C PHE A 22 -33.37 8.33 10.83
N ILE A 23 -33.71 7.19 10.23
CA ILE A 23 -34.99 6.50 10.43
C ILE A 23 -35.16 6.10 11.91
N ARG A 24 -34.11 5.54 12.52
CA ARG A 24 -34.11 5.07 13.91
C ARG A 24 -34.31 6.23 14.88
N LEU A 25 -33.62 7.35 14.70
CA LEU A 25 -33.78 8.52 15.57
C LEU A 25 -35.21 9.10 15.48
N ARG A 26 -35.83 9.09 14.29
CA ARG A 26 -37.22 9.55 14.12
C ARG A 26 -38.27 8.61 14.68
N LYS A 27 -38.16 7.31 14.40
CA LYS A 27 -39.19 6.32 14.75
C LYS A 27 -39.00 5.73 16.15
N ARG A 28 -37.76 5.63 16.62
CA ARG A 28 -37.38 4.95 17.88
C ARG A 28 -36.28 5.70 18.64
N PRO A 29 -36.50 6.97 19.05
CA PRO A 29 -35.46 7.79 19.69
C PRO A 29 -34.93 7.18 21.00
N PHE A 30 -35.74 6.43 21.74
CA PHE A 30 -35.33 5.80 23.01
C PHE A 30 -34.34 4.64 22.85
N GLU A 31 -34.22 4.07 21.65
CA GLU A 31 -33.20 3.04 21.36
C GLU A 31 -31.82 3.66 21.09
N PHE A 32 -31.72 4.99 21.03
CA PHE A 32 -30.49 5.73 20.76
C PHE A 32 -29.70 5.97 22.06
N THR A 33 -29.07 4.93 22.58
CA THR A 33 -28.38 4.95 23.88
C THR A 33 -27.07 4.16 23.84
N THR A 34 -26.12 4.53 24.69
CA THR A 34 -24.84 3.85 24.88
C THR A 34 -24.97 2.51 25.62
N ARG A 35 -26.13 2.24 26.25
CA ARG A 35 -26.37 1.08 27.13
C ARG A 35 -25.20 0.86 28.11
N ALA A 36 -24.85 1.91 28.85
CA ALA A 36 -23.69 1.91 29.73
C ALA A 36 -23.81 0.84 30.83
N THR A 37 -22.71 0.13 31.11
CA THR A 37 -22.65 -0.96 32.09
C THR A 37 -21.69 -0.64 33.25
N THR A 38 -21.56 0.65 33.56
CA THR A 38 -20.57 1.21 34.50
C THR A 38 -20.71 0.74 35.95
N MET A 39 -21.91 0.32 36.33
CA MET A 39 -22.19 -0.14 37.69
C MET A 39 -21.57 -1.50 38.02
N PHE A 40 -21.26 -2.33 37.02
CA PHE A 40 -20.71 -3.68 37.23
C PHE A 40 -19.21 -3.72 36.94
N ASN A 41 -18.38 -4.09 37.92
CA ASN A 41 -16.93 -4.27 37.75
C ASN A 41 -16.22 -3.06 37.05
N ARG A 42 -16.17 -1.94 37.76
CA ARG A 42 -15.74 -0.61 37.24
C ARG A 42 -14.27 -0.56 36.80
N ARG A 43 -13.36 -1.26 37.50
CA ARG A 43 -11.92 -1.25 37.18
C ARG A 43 -11.64 -1.86 35.80
N LEU A 44 -12.19 -3.05 35.56
CA LEU A 44 -12.04 -3.75 34.28
C LEU A 44 -12.70 -2.99 33.12
N LEU A 45 -13.85 -2.34 33.38
CA LEU A 45 -14.50 -1.48 32.40
C LEU A 45 -13.66 -0.26 32.03
N GLY A 46 -13.01 0.39 33.01
CA GLY A 46 -12.17 1.57 32.76
C GLY A 46 -11.07 1.25 31.76
N ALA A 47 -10.33 0.16 31.98
CA ALA A 47 -9.28 -0.30 31.08
C ALA A 47 -9.83 -0.66 29.69
N ALA A 48 -10.89 -1.48 29.62
CA ALA A 48 -11.49 -1.90 28.35
C ALA A 48 -12.00 -0.70 27.54
N SER A 49 -12.71 0.22 28.19
CA SER A 49 -13.27 1.40 27.56
C SER A 49 -12.20 2.37 27.08
N LEU A 50 -11.18 2.66 27.90
CA LEU A 50 -10.13 3.61 27.52
C LEU A 50 -9.28 3.08 26.37
N LEU A 51 -8.81 1.82 26.45
CA LEU A 51 -8.04 1.19 25.38
C LEU A 51 -8.83 1.14 24.08
N PHE A 52 -10.10 0.73 24.15
CA PHE A 52 -10.95 0.65 22.96
C PHE A 52 -11.20 2.02 22.33
N HIS A 53 -11.63 3.02 23.10
CA HIS A 53 -12.03 4.31 22.53
C HIS A 53 -10.84 5.14 22.05
N TRP A 54 -9.74 5.20 22.80
CA TRP A 54 -8.54 5.87 22.30
C TRP A 54 -7.94 5.14 21.11
N GLY A 55 -7.95 3.79 21.13
CA GLY A 55 -7.54 2.99 19.98
C GLY A 55 -8.37 3.26 18.73
N ILE A 56 -9.70 3.25 18.83
CA ILE A 56 -10.58 3.48 17.67
C ILE A 56 -10.52 4.93 17.18
N ILE A 57 -10.34 5.92 18.06
CA ILE A 57 -10.15 7.32 17.64
C ILE A 57 -8.85 7.47 16.85
N LEU A 58 -7.74 6.90 17.35
CA LEU A 58 -6.48 6.88 16.62
C LEU A 58 -6.62 6.18 15.27
N LEU A 59 -7.34 5.05 15.22
CA LEU A 59 -7.62 4.36 13.95
C LEU A 59 -8.43 5.23 13.00
N LEU A 60 -9.48 5.91 13.45
CA LEU A 60 -10.30 6.79 12.59
C LEU A 60 -9.47 7.94 12.02
N VAL A 61 -8.65 8.59 12.85
CA VAL A 61 -7.75 9.66 12.42
C VAL A 61 -6.70 9.13 11.45
N GLY A 62 -6.08 7.98 11.77
CA GLY A 62 -5.12 7.32 10.91
C GLY A 62 -5.72 6.99 9.54
N HIS A 63 -6.91 6.39 9.49
CA HIS A 63 -7.60 6.08 8.23
C HIS A 63 -7.89 7.33 7.42
N ALA A 64 -8.31 8.43 8.05
CA ALA A 64 -8.52 9.70 7.34
C ALA A 64 -7.21 10.21 6.70
N ILE A 65 -6.10 10.21 7.45
CA ILE A 65 -4.77 10.56 6.94
C ILE A 65 -4.35 9.62 5.81
N GLY A 66 -4.56 8.32 5.98
CA GLY A 66 -4.19 7.29 5.01
C GLY A 66 -4.98 7.39 3.71
N ILE A 67 -6.30 7.56 3.78
CA ILE A 67 -7.17 7.71 2.61
C ILE A 67 -6.82 8.98 1.84
N VAL A 68 -6.70 10.13 2.53
CA VAL A 68 -6.33 11.39 1.88
C VAL A 68 -4.92 11.31 1.29
N GLY A 69 -3.97 10.76 2.05
CA GLY A 69 -2.60 10.54 1.58
C GLY A 69 -2.53 9.60 0.38
N GLY A 70 -3.34 8.54 0.38
CA GLY A 70 -3.45 7.59 -0.73
C GLY A 70 -4.01 8.24 -1.99
N VAL A 71 -5.10 9.00 -1.87
CA VAL A 71 -5.69 9.75 -2.98
C VAL A 71 -4.71 10.76 -3.56
N LEU A 72 -3.93 11.46 -2.72
CA LEU A 72 -2.97 12.47 -3.16
C LEU A 72 -1.61 11.89 -3.58
N GLY A 73 -1.38 10.59 -3.40
CA GLY A 73 -0.08 9.96 -3.66
C GLY A 73 1.02 10.36 -2.67
N MET A 74 0.67 10.84 -1.47
CA MET A 74 1.61 11.30 -0.44
C MET A 74 2.14 10.15 0.41
N GLY A 75 3.32 9.63 0.06
CA GLY A 75 3.98 8.53 0.79
C GLY A 75 4.16 8.77 2.28
N SER A 76 4.48 10.01 2.70
CA SER A 76 4.66 10.37 4.11
C SER A 76 3.38 10.23 4.94
N TRP A 77 2.21 10.54 4.36
CA TRP A 77 0.93 10.39 5.02
C TRP A 77 0.51 8.92 5.12
N VAL A 78 0.78 8.14 4.08
CA VAL A 78 0.60 6.68 4.11
C VAL A 78 1.53 6.04 5.15
N HIS A 79 2.73 6.61 5.37
CA HIS A 79 3.65 6.17 6.42
C HIS A 79 3.12 6.48 7.82
N ALA A 80 2.62 7.70 8.03
CA ALA A 80 1.97 8.08 9.28
C ALA A 80 0.75 7.18 9.57
N PHE A 81 -0.08 6.90 8.57
CA PHE A 81 -1.20 5.96 8.68
C PHE A 81 -0.77 4.59 9.18
N PHE A 82 0.32 4.03 8.64
CA PHE A 82 0.81 2.72 9.05
C PHE A 82 1.14 2.67 10.56
N TRP A 83 1.94 3.63 11.06
CA TRP A 83 2.34 3.65 12.46
C TRP A 83 1.19 3.96 13.41
N ILE A 84 0.37 4.95 13.09
CA ILE A 84 -0.84 5.28 13.87
C ILE A 84 -1.80 4.08 13.88
N GLY A 85 -1.93 3.41 12.73
CA GLY A 85 -2.77 2.23 12.55
C GLY A 85 -2.34 1.04 13.41
N ILE A 86 -1.03 0.76 13.51
CA ILE A 86 -0.50 -0.30 14.37
C ILE A 86 -0.80 0.00 15.85
N VAL A 87 -0.45 1.21 16.32
CA VAL A 87 -0.65 1.60 17.72
C VAL A 87 -2.14 1.58 18.08
N GLY A 88 -2.97 2.25 17.28
CA GLY A 88 -4.42 2.27 17.48
C GLY A 88 -5.05 0.88 17.37
N GLY A 89 -4.53 0.04 16.46
CA GLY A 89 -4.98 -1.33 16.24
C GLY A 89 -4.78 -2.22 17.47
N PHE A 90 -3.56 -2.23 18.04
CA PHE A 90 -3.29 -3.00 19.25
C PHE A 90 -4.12 -2.53 20.45
N MET A 91 -4.28 -1.21 20.61
CA MET A 91 -5.12 -0.64 21.67
C MET A 91 -6.59 -1.04 21.51
N ALA A 92 -7.15 -0.86 20.31
CA ALA A 92 -8.55 -1.18 20.03
C ALA A 92 -8.84 -2.70 20.12
N LEU A 93 -7.90 -3.53 19.67
CA LEU A 93 -8.02 -4.99 19.73
C LEU A 93 -8.03 -5.46 21.19
N SER A 94 -7.05 -5.00 21.98
CA SER A 94 -6.97 -5.32 23.41
C SER A 94 -8.21 -4.86 24.17
N GLY A 95 -8.68 -3.64 23.91
CA GLY A 95 -9.91 -3.11 24.50
C GLY A 95 -11.16 -3.91 24.13
N SER A 96 -11.27 -4.36 22.87
CA SER A 96 -12.39 -5.19 22.41
C SER A 96 -12.37 -6.59 23.01
N ILE A 97 -11.21 -7.24 23.05
CA ILE A 97 -11.04 -8.56 23.70
C ILE A 97 -11.41 -8.45 25.18
N LEU A 98 -10.90 -7.43 25.88
CA LEU A 98 -11.20 -7.21 27.29
C LEU A 98 -12.69 -6.92 27.53
N ALA A 99 -13.35 -6.18 26.62
CA ALA A 99 -14.78 -5.91 26.71
C ALA A 99 -15.62 -7.19 26.58
N VAL A 100 -15.27 -8.09 25.66
CA VAL A 100 -15.92 -9.40 25.51
C VAL A 100 -15.62 -10.30 26.70
N ALA A 101 -14.36 -10.41 27.11
CA ALA A 101 -13.93 -11.21 28.25
C ALA A 101 -14.66 -10.79 29.54
N ARG A 102 -14.78 -9.48 29.81
CA ARG A 102 -15.57 -8.95 30.93
C ARG A 102 -17.03 -9.36 30.86
N ARG A 103 -17.63 -9.30 29.66
CA ARG A 103 -19.04 -9.64 29.43
C ARG A 103 -19.33 -11.13 29.56
N LEU A 104 -18.33 -11.96 29.30
CA LEU A 104 -18.40 -13.39 29.55
C LEU A 104 -18.15 -13.68 31.03
N ALA A 105 -17.16 -13.06 31.68
CA ALA A 105 -16.75 -13.39 33.05
C ALA A 105 -17.77 -12.97 34.13
N VAL A 106 -18.48 -11.84 33.95
CA VAL A 106 -19.39 -11.29 34.96
C VAL A 106 -20.83 -11.77 34.72
N PRO A 107 -21.42 -12.62 35.59
CA PRO A 107 -22.74 -13.22 35.35
C PRO A 107 -23.88 -12.21 35.18
N GLU A 108 -23.89 -11.14 35.98
CA GLU A 108 -24.93 -10.09 35.95
C GLU A 108 -24.89 -9.34 34.63
N LEU A 109 -23.68 -9.10 34.12
CA LEU A 109 -23.47 -8.45 32.84
C LEU A 109 -23.86 -9.37 31.69
N ARG A 110 -23.54 -10.67 31.78
CA ARG A 110 -23.93 -11.67 30.79
C ARG A 110 -25.45 -11.75 30.64
N ALA A 111 -26.18 -11.71 31.76
CA ALA A 111 -27.64 -11.72 31.77
C ALA A 111 -28.28 -10.46 31.14
N LEU A 112 -27.63 -9.29 31.28
CA LEU A 112 -28.11 -8.04 30.70
C LEU A 112 -27.71 -7.83 29.23
N SER A 113 -26.72 -8.59 28.76
CA SER A 113 -26.12 -8.38 27.44
C SER A 113 -27.03 -8.83 26.30
N GLN A 114 -27.10 -8.01 25.26
CA GLN A 114 -27.82 -8.36 24.03
C GLN A 114 -26.86 -8.98 23.00
N HIS A 115 -27.41 -9.67 22.00
CA HIS A 115 -26.59 -10.30 20.96
C HIS A 115 -25.71 -9.31 20.18
N ASP A 116 -26.18 -8.08 19.97
CA ASP A 116 -25.42 -7.03 19.29
C ASP A 116 -24.22 -6.53 20.12
N ASP A 117 -24.25 -6.69 21.45
CA ASP A 117 -23.09 -6.37 22.29
C ASP A 117 -21.90 -7.29 22.02
N TYR A 118 -22.15 -8.56 21.69
CA TYR A 118 -21.11 -9.53 21.33
C TYR A 118 -20.74 -9.42 19.86
N GLY A 119 -21.75 -9.39 18.98
CA GLY A 119 -21.56 -9.36 17.53
C GLY A 119 -20.68 -8.21 17.06
N VAL A 120 -20.89 -7.00 17.60
CA VAL A 120 -20.06 -5.83 17.29
C VAL A 120 -18.59 -6.05 17.64
N HIS A 121 -18.30 -6.53 18.85
CA HIS A 121 -16.91 -6.73 19.27
C HIS A 121 -16.24 -7.90 18.55
N ILE A 122 -16.97 -8.98 18.25
CA ILE A 122 -16.44 -10.10 17.46
C ILE A 122 -16.06 -9.61 16.06
N LEU A 123 -16.94 -8.83 15.41
CA LEU A 123 -16.67 -8.27 14.10
C LEU A 123 -15.47 -7.29 14.14
N LEU A 124 -15.39 -6.43 15.15
CA LEU A 124 -14.24 -5.54 15.34
C LEU A 124 -12.95 -6.31 15.58
N ILE A 125 -12.98 -7.35 16.41
CA ILE A 125 -11.81 -8.21 16.65
C ILE A 125 -11.36 -8.83 15.32
N ALA A 126 -12.27 -9.36 14.51
CA ALA A 126 -11.93 -9.91 13.19
C ALA A 126 -11.29 -8.86 12.26
N ILE A 127 -11.90 -7.69 12.10
CA ILE A 127 -11.39 -6.59 11.26
C ILE A 127 -9.99 -6.15 11.72
N LEU A 128 -9.81 -5.93 13.03
CA LEU A 128 -8.56 -5.48 13.64
C LEU A 128 -7.47 -6.54 13.53
N SER A 129 -7.82 -7.81 13.69
CA SER A 129 -6.85 -8.93 13.60
C SER A 129 -6.33 -9.07 12.18
N VAL A 130 -7.20 -9.00 11.17
CA VAL A 130 -6.79 -9.02 9.75
C VAL A 130 -5.90 -7.81 9.43
N ALA A 131 -6.25 -6.61 9.92
CA ALA A 131 -5.46 -5.39 9.69
C ALA A 131 -4.06 -5.47 10.32
N LEU A 132 -3.97 -5.93 11.57
CA LEU A 132 -2.70 -6.09 12.28
C LEU A 132 -1.87 -7.21 11.68
N TYR A 133 -2.48 -8.33 11.28
CA TYR A 133 -1.79 -9.40 10.59
C TYR A 133 -1.17 -8.92 9.27
N GLN A 134 -1.94 -8.18 8.48
CA GLN A 134 -1.45 -7.54 7.26
C GLN A 134 -0.23 -6.63 7.53
N SER A 135 -0.29 -5.83 8.60
CA SER A 135 0.71 -4.78 8.85
C SER A 135 1.97 -5.29 9.54
N VAL A 136 1.83 -6.23 10.48
CA VAL A 136 2.91 -6.69 11.37
C VAL A 136 3.55 -7.98 10.89
N ILE A 137 2.74 -8.91 10.34
CA ILE A 137 3.22 -10.23 9.93
C ILE A 137 3.55 -10.24 8.44
N GLN A 138 2.62 -9.77 7.61
CA GLN A 138 2.80 -9.74 6.16
C GLN A 138 3.61 -8.51 5.69
N LEU A 139 3.86 -7.56 6.60
CA LEU A 139 4.60 -6.31 6.33
C LEU A 139 4.08 -5.58 5.08
N ILE A 140 2.77 -5.68 4.83
CA ILE A 140 2.13 -5.04 3.68
C ILE A 140 1.97 -3.56 3.98
N TRP A 141 2.75 -2.75 3.28
CA TRP A 141 2.69 -1.30 3.32
C TRP A 141 2.09 -0.73 2.03
N GLY A 142 1.56 0.50 2.07
CA GLY A 142 1.04 1.18 0.87
C GLY A 142 -0.40 0.83 0.44
N ALA A 143 -1.09 -0.06 1.17
CA ALA A 143 -2.46 -0.48 0.82
C ALA A 143 -3.47 0.70 0.72
N ALA A 144 -3.18 1.81 1.39
CA ALA A 144 -3.96 3.04 1.33
C ALA A 144 -3.97 3.70 -0.06
N PHE A 145 -2.97 3.47 -0.93
CA PHE A 145 -2.97 4.01 -2.30
C PHE A 145 -4.14 3.45 -3.11
N ASN A 146 -4.31 2.12 -3.15
CA ASN A 146 -5.46 1.49 -3.79
C ASN A 146 -6.77 1.84 -3.10
N ALA A 147 -6.83 1.63 -1.78
CA ALA A 147 -8.07 1.79 -1.04
C ALA A 147 -8.57 3.24 -1.07
N GLY A 148 -7.68 4.23 -1.01
CA GLY A 148 -8.02 5.64 -1.09
C GLY A 148 -8.57 6.02 -2.46
N LEU A 149 -7.89 5.65 -3.55
CA LEU A 149 -8.35 5.93 -4.91
C LEU A 149 -9.68 5.23 -5.22
N TRP A 150 -9.81 3.97 -4.81
CA TRP A 150 -11.04 3.19 -4.92
C TRP A 150 -12.19 3.86 -4.16
N LEU A 151 -11.98 4.24 -2.89
CA LEU A 151 -13.02 4.88 -2.08
C LEU A 151 -13.45 6.23 -2.70
N ALA A 152 -12.50 7.02 -3.19
CA ALA A 152 -12.80 8.27 -3.89
C ALA A 152 -13.62 8.03 -5.17
N SER A 153 -13.38 6.94 -5.90
CA SER A 153 -14.16 6.57 -7.11
C SER A 153 -15.64 6.32 -6.81
N LEU A 154 -15.97 5.76 -5.63
CA LEU A 154 -17.34 5.55 -5.18
C LEU A 154 -18.06 6.89 -4.95
N PHE A 155 -17.40 7.87 -4.36
CA PHE A 155 -17.99 9.19 -4.13
C PHE A 155 -18.00 10.09 -5.37
N ARG A 156 -17.24 9.73 -6.43
CA ARG A 156 -17.37 10.30 -7.77
C ARG A 156 -18.52 9.70 -8.59
N PHE A 157 -19.18 8.66 -8.07
CA PHE A 157 -20.18 7.87 -8.80
C PHE A 157 -19.63 7.24 -10.10
N GLN A 158 -18.32 6.99 -10.12
CA GLN A 158 -17.61 6.31 -11.21
C GLN A 158 -16.78 5.19 -10.57
N PRO A 159 -17.41 4.10 -10.11
CA PRO A 159 -16.73 3.08 -9.34
C PRO A 159 -15.68 2.35 -10.20
N GLU A 160 -14.46 2.23 -9.67
CA GLU A 160 -13.33 1.55 -10.29
C GLU A 160 -13.00 0.28 -9.49
N PRO A 161 -13.77 -0.81 -9.65
CA PRO A 161 -13.61 -2.04 -8.85
C PRO A 161 -12.25 -2.72 -9.05
N GLU A 162 -11.56 -2.43 -10.14
CA GLU A 162 -10.24 -2.96 -10.48
C GLU A 162 -9.19 -2.55 -9.43
N LEU A 163 -9.28 -1.33 -8.90
CA LEU A 163 -8.36 -0.78 -7.89
C LEU A 163 -8.36 -1.61 -6.59
N MET A 164 -9.53 -2.11 -6.17
CA MET A 164 -9.61 -2.99 -5.00
C MET A 164 -9.34 -4.44 -5.36
N ALA A 165 -9.72 -4.89 -6.56
CA ALA A 165 -9.40 -6.23 -7.04
C ALA A 165 -7.89 -6.49 -7.17
N GLY A 166 -7.11 -5.45 -7.50
CA GLY A 166 -5.65 -5.48 -7.55
C GLY A 166 -4.94 -5.36 -6.20
N ALA A 167 -5.67 -5.09 -5.11
CA ALA A 167 -5.09 -5.00 -3.78
C ALA A 167 -4.80 -6.40 -3.17
N PRO A 168 -3.84 -6.52 -2.23
CA PRO A 168 -3.56 -7.78 -1.55
C PRO A 168 -4.81 -8.40 -0.91
N LEU A 169 -4.89 -9.74 -0.87
CA LEU A 169 -6.04 -10.47 -0.36
C LEU A 169 -6.47 -10.03 1.04
N TYR A 170 -5.52 -9.81 1.96
CA TYR A 170 -5.82 -9.35 3.32
C TYR A 170 -6.42 -7.94 3.34
N THR A 171 -6.04 -7.07 2.41
CA THR A 171 -6.64 -5.73 2.26
C THR A 171 -8.07 -5.84 1.77
N GLN A 172 -8.33 -6.72 0.80
CA GLN A 172 -9.68 -7.02 0.34
C GLN A 172 -10.57 -7.52 1.49
N ILE A 173 -10.10 -8.52 2.26
CA ILE A 173 -10.85 -9.05 3.41
C ILE A 173 -11.10 -7.96 4.46
N HIS A 174 -10.09 -7.16 4.78
CA HIS A 174 -10.23 -6.06 5.75
C HIS A 174 -11.29 -5.04 5.31
N VAL A 175 -11.25 -4.57 4.05
CA VAL A 175 -12.22 -3.62 3.51
C VAL A 175 -13.61 -4.22 3.45
N PHE A 176 -13.74 -5.47 3.00
CA PHE A 176 -15.03 -6.17 3.00
C PHE A 176 -15.64 -6.20 4.40
N LEU A 177 -14.90 -6.66 5.41
CA LEU A 177 -15.37 -6.69 6.79
C LEU A 177 -15.68 -5.30 7.34
N ALA A 178 -14.90 -4.27 6.98
CA ALA A 178 -15.16 -2.89 7.37
C ALA A 178 -16.49 -2.36 6.80
N PHE A 179 -16.79 -2.64 5.53
CA PHE A 179 -18.08 -2.26 4.94
C PHE A 179 -19.25 -3.10 5.51
N THR A 180 -19.02 -4.38 5.85
CA THR A 180 -19.98 -5.18 6.62
C THR A 180 -20.27 -4.54 7.98
N PHE A 181 -19.22 -4.06 8.66
CA PHE A 181 -19.35 -3.35 9.92
C PHE A 181 -20.16 -2.05 9.76
N LEU A 182 -19.92 -1.27 8.71
CA LEU A 182 -20.74 -0.07 8.41
C LEU A 182 -22.21 -0.42 8.16
N ALA A 183 -22.49 -1.50 7.43
CA ALA A 183 -23.86 -1.97 7.20
C ALA A 183 -24.54 -2.42 8.51
N TYR A 184 -23.79 -3.07 9.41
CA TYR A 184 -24.30 -3.56 10.69
C TYR A 184 -24.45 -2.43 11.73
N PHE A 185 -23.57 -1.43 11.69
CA PHE A 185 -23.49 -0.29 12.60
C PHE A 185 -24.85 0.29 13.04
N PRO A 186 -25.76 0.68 12.13
CA PRO A 186 -27.00 1.38 12.50
C PRO A 186 -28.01 0.52 13.27
N PHE A 187 -27.83 -0.81 13.26
CA PHE A 187 -28.71 -1.77 13.93
C PHE A 187 -28.25 -2.10 15.37
N THR A 188 -27.17 -1.48 15.84
CA THR A 188 -26.53 -1.82 17.12
C THR A 188 -26.49 -0.61 18.05
N LYS A 189 -25.92 -0.76 19.25
CA LYS A 189 -25.61 0.38 20.14
C LYS A 189 -24.61 1.38 19.55
N LEU A 190 -23.89 1.06 18.47
CA LEU A 190 -22.86 1.93 17.88
C LEU A 190 -23.39 3.28 17.39
N VAL A 191 -24.70 3.39 17.17
CA VAL A 191 -25.37 4.65 16.83
C VAL A 191 -25.00 5.81 17.76
N HIS A 192 -24.62 5.52 19.01
CA HIS A 192 -24.13 6.53 19.96
C HIS A 192 -22.96 7.38 19.41
N ALA A 193 -22.15 6.87 18.48
CA ALA A 193 -21.05 7.62 17.90
C ALA A 193 -21.52 8.84 17.08
N TRP A 194 -22.78 8.85 16.61
CA TRP A 194 -23.36 10.01 15.94
C TRP A 194 -23.81 11.13 16.89
N THR A 195 -23.94 10.83 18.18
CA THR A 195 -24.36 11.79 19.22
C THR A 195 -23.18 12.29 20.04
N LEU A 196 -22.04 12.54 19.40
CA LEU A 196 -20.92 13.22 20.04
C LEU A 196 -21.42 14.55 20.63
N PRO A 197 -21.25 14.79 21.94
CA PRO A 197 -21.88 15.91 22.63
C PRO A 197 -21.13 17.23 22.38
N VAL A 198 -20.87 17.58 21.12
CA VAL A 198 -20.15 18.79 20.72
C VAL A 198 -20.87 20.05 21.22
N ASN A 199 -22.20 20.04 21.24
CA ASN A 199 -23.01 21.14 21.77
C ASN A 199 -22.81 21.37 23.27
N TYR A 200 -22.32 20.37 24.03
CA TYR A 200 -22.03 20.55 25.46
C TYR A 200 -21.00 21.65 25.70
N LEU A 201 -20.08 21.87 24.76
CA LEU A 201 -19.04 22.91 24.85
C LEU A 201 -19.61 24.34 24.87
N VAL A 202 -20.80 24.54 24.32
CA VAL A 202 -21.44 25.86 24.18
C VAL A 202 -22.81 25.95 24.87
N ARG A 203 -23.28 24.85 25.46
CA ARG A 203 -24.59 24.77 26.11
C ARG A 203 -24.55 25.40 27.51
N PRO A 204 -25.50 26.29 27.86
CA PRO A 204 -25.62 26.80 29.22
C PRO A 204 -25.84 25.68 30.24
N TYR A 205 -25.25 25.82 31.44
CA TYR A 205 -25.37 24.83 32.52
C TYR A 205 -26.83 24.54 32.90
N GLN A 206 -27.67 25.59 32.94
CA GLN A 206 -29.09 25.46 33.27
C GLN A 206 -29.95 25.42 32.00
N SER A 207 -30.79 24.39 31.90
CA SER A 207 -31.69 24.18 30.76
C SER A 207 -33.12 24.05 31.25
N MET A 208 -33.91 25.11 31.11
CA MET A 208 -35.32 25.12 31.49
C MET A 208 -36.24 24.80 30.30
N ARG A 209 -37.23 23.94 30.50
CA ARG A 209 -38.27 23.64 29.50
C ARG A 209 -39.56 24.33 29.91
N THR A 210 -40.07 25.24 29.08
CA THR A 210 -41.31 25.98 29.36
C THR A 210 -42.52 25.28 28.75
N ALA A 211 -43.67 25.25 29.45
CA ALA A 211 -44.91 24.69 28.91
C ALA A 211 -45.51 25.52 27.76
N ARG A 212 -45.26 26.85 27.76
CA ARG A 212 -45.83 27.82 26.82
C ARG A 212 -45.20 27.72 25.42
N ARG A 213 -43.91 27.41 25.35
CA ARG A 213 -43.23 26.96 24.13
C ARG A 213 -43.08 25.45 24.22
N LYS A 214 -44.16 24.71 23.91
CA LYS A 214 -44.02 23.28 23.59
C LYS A 214 -42.87 23.19 22.58
N PHE A 215 -41.88 22.33 22.85
CA PHE A 215 -40.87 21.97 21.86
C PHE A 215 -41.65 21.51 20.63
N GLN A 216 -41.85 22.42 19.68
CA GLN A 216 -42.56 22.07 18.46
C GLN A 216 -41.68 20.97 17.87
N ARG A 217 -42.26 19.85 17.44
CA ARG A 217 -41.56 18.85 16.61
C ARG A 217 -41.22 19.44 15.23
N ARG A 218 -40.86 20.73 15.17
CA ARG A 218 -40.30 21.38 14.01
C ARG A 218 -38.82 21.10 14.02
N PHE A 219 -38.32 20.73 12.85
CA PHE A 219 -36.91 20.61 12.58
C PHE A 219 -36.30 22.01 12.74
N GLU A 220 -35.62 22.26 13.85
CA GLU A 220 -34.82 23.47 14.02
C GLU A 220 -33.39 23.19 13.55
N LEU A 221 -32.94 23.90 12.50
CA LEU A 221 -31.52 23.99 12.12
C LEU A 221 -30.74 24.82 13.16
N ALA A 222 -30.78 24.41 14.41
CA ALA A 222 -29.96 24.94 15.49
C ALA A 222 -29.10 23.81 16.03
N LEU A 223 -27.85 24.09 16.46
CA LEU A 223 -26.98 23.12 17.17
C LEU A 223 -27.57 22.65 18.52
N ARG A 224 -28.85 22.92 18.79
CA ARG A 224 -29.52 22.74 20.08
C ARG A 224 -30.20 21.38 20.25
N THR A 225 -30.43 20.61 19.19
CA THR A 225 -31.18 19.35 19.27
C THR A 225 -30.38 18.15 18.75
N ASP A 226 -30.60 16.97 19.34
CA ASP A 226 -29.90 15.73 18.96
C ASP A 226 -30.16 15.34 17.49
N THR A 227 -31.34 15.66 16.97
CA THR A 227 -31.68 15.46 15.54
C THR A 227 -30.87 16.37 14.63
N SER A 228 -30.60 17.61 15.06
CA SER A 228 -29.80 18.56 14.29
C SER A 228 -28.33 18.12 14.31
N VAL A 229 -27.80 17.67 15.45
CA VAL A 229 -26.43 17.13 15.55
C VAL A 229 -26.23 15.91 14.65
N LEU A 230 -27.14 14.93 14.68
CA LEU A 230 -27.07 13.78 13.77
C LEU A 230 -27.05 14.23 12.31
N THR A 231 -27.95 15.15 11.95
CA THR A 231 -28.06 15.64 10.56
C THR A 231 -26.79 16.37 10.14
N TYR A 232 -26.26 17.28 10.96
CA TYR A 232 -25.02 17.98 10.66
C TYR A 232 -23.83 17.04 10.58
N SER A 233 -23.72 16.05 11.47
CA SER A 233 -22.64 15.06 11.43
C SER A 233 -22.69 14.24 10.15
N ILE A 234 -23.87 13.72 9.76
CA ILE A 234 -24.03 12.97 8.51
C ILE A 234 -23.72 13.84 7.30
N VAL A 235 -24.30 15.04 7.23
CA VAL A 235 -24.06 15.97 6.12
C VAL A 235 -22.58 16.34 6.02
N THR A 236 -21.93 16.61 7.14
CA THR A 236 -20.49 16.94 7.17
C THR A 236 -19.66 15.78 6.65
N VAL A 237 -19.90 14.55 7.11
CA VAL A 237 -19.19 13.36 6.63
C VAL A 237 -19.42 13.15 5.13
N VAL A 238 -20.67 13.25 4.65
CA VAL A 238 -21.00 13.12 3.22
C VAL A 238 -20.31 14.20 2.40
N VAL A 239 -20.34 15.46 2.84
CA VAL A 239 -19.67 16.58 2.15
C VAL A 239 -18.16 16.37 2.10
N LEU A 240 -17.54 15.91 3.18
CA LEU A 240 -16.10 15.59 3.20
C LEU A 240 -15.75 14.46 2.23
N LEU A 241 -16.58 13.41 2.16
CA LEU A 241 -16.37 12.29 1.24
C LEU A 241 -16.58 12.71 -0.22
N LEU A 242 -17.58 13.56 -0.50
CA LEU A 242 -17.77 14.16 -1.83
C LEU A 242 -16.61 15.09 -2.20
N ALA A 243 -16.10 15.88 -1.25
CA ALA A 243 -14.91 16.70 -1.45
C ALA A 243 -13.67 15.85 -1.79
N VAL A 244 -13.48 14.73 -1.07
CA VAL A 244 -12.41 13.75 -1.38
C VAL A 244 -12.59 13.16 -2.78
N GLY A 245 -13.83 12.88 -3.20
CA GLY A 245 -14.14 12.38 -4.53
C GLY A 245 -13.88 13.38 -5.65
N PHE A 246 -14.43 14.59 -5.54
CA PHE A 246 -14.50 15.57 -6.63
C PHE A 246 -13.41 16.66 -6.60
N LEU A 247 -12.94 17.07 -5.42
CA LEU A 247 -12.02 18.20 -5.28
C LEU A 247 -10.55 17.79 -5.21
N LEU A 248 -10.26 16.60 -4.68
CA LEU A 248 -8.88 16.14 -4.59
C LEU A 248 -8.36 15.67 -5.96
N PRO A 249 -7.19 16.16 -6.41
CA PRO A 249 -6.57 15.67 -7.62
C PRO A 249 -6.13 14.21 -7.43
N THR A 250 -6.46 13.34 -8.37
CA THR A 250 -5.93 11.97 -8.40
C THR A 250 -4.67 11.90 -9.27
N PRO A 251 -3.55 11.37 -8.76
CA PRO A 251 -2.34 11.15 -9.54
C PRO A 251 -2.64 10.39 -10.83
N GLY A 252 -2.12 10.87 -11.95
CA GLY A 252 -2.28 10.22 -13.26
C GLY A 252 -3.56 10.56 -14.03
N ARG A 253 -4.50 11.35 -13.46
CA ARG A 253 -5.63 11.92 -14.22
C ARG A 253 -5.53 13.45 -14.30
N PRO A 254 -5.58 14.06 -15.51
CA PRO A 254 -5.64 15.51 -15.63
C PRO A 254 -6.90 16.06 -14.96
N ARG A 255 -6.80 17.27 -14.38
CA ARG A 255 -7.94 17.98 -13.78
C ARG A 255 -8.95 18.35 -14.88
N GLY A 256 -10.09 17.69 -14.89
CA GLY A 256 -11.23 18.05 -15.73
C GLY A 256 -11.96 16.82 -16.22
N MET A 257 -13.19 16.63 -15.75
CA MET A 257 -14.16 15.83 -16.48
C MET A 257 -14.39 16.50 -17.84
N ALA A 258 -13.66 16.07 -18.87
CA ALA A 258 -14.17 16.16 -20.23
C ALA A 258 -15.14 15.00 -20.41
N ARG A 259 -16.40 15.37 -20.65
CA ARG A 259 -17.54 14.56 -21.03
C ARG A 259 -17.20 13.29 -21.81
N ALA A 260 -17.98 12.24 -21.54
CA ALA A 260 -18.33 11.25 -22.55
C ALA A 260 -18.71 11.98 -23.85
N GLY A 261 -17.93 11.77 -24.90
CA GLY A 261 -18.17 12.35 -26.22
C GLY A 261 -17.17 13.42 -26.67
N THR A 262 -15.87 13.13 -26.60
CA THR A 262 -14.87 13.46 -27.65
C THR A 262 -13.56 12.80 -27.24
N ALA A 263 -13.26 11.68 -27.90
CA ALA A 263 -12.00 10.96 -27.72
C ALA A 263 -10.85 11.79 -28.30
N THR A 264 -10.08 12.44 -27.42
CA THR A 264 -8.64 12.56 -27.64
C THR A 264 -8.00 11.33 -27.04
N ASN A 265 -7.58 10.40 -27.89
CA ASN A 265 -6.94 9.12 -27.56
C ASN A 265 -5.56 9.30 -26.92
N ALA A 266 -5.49 9.91 -25.75
CA ALA A 266 -4.32 9.82 -24.88
C ALA A 266 -4.68 8.86 -23.75
N THR A 267 -4.35 7.58 -23.94
CA THR A 267 -4.48 6.55 -22.90
C THR A 267 -3.67 7.02 -21.71
N THR A 268 -4.32 7.34 -20.59
CA THR A 268 -3.58 7.76 -19.39
C THR A 268 -3.08 6.54 -18.64
N VAL A 269 -2.01 6.68 -17.85
CA VAL A 269 -1.43 5.55 -17.08
C VAL A 269 -2.48 4.79 -16.26
N VAL A 270 -3.52 5.49 -15.80
CA VAL A 270 -4.57 4.92 -14.95
C VAL A 270 -5.55 4.03 -15.72
N ASP A 271 -5.60 4.15 -17.05
CA ASP A 271 -6.47 3.36 -17.92
C ASP A 271 -5.79 2.03 -18.35
N LEU A 272 -4.51 1.86 -18.00
CA LEU A 272 -3.75 0.66 -18.35
C LEU A 272 -4.20 -0.53 -17.48
N PRO A 273 -4.36 -1.74 -18.08
CA PRO A 273 -4.80 -2.93 -17.34
C PRO A 273 -3.91 -3.27 -16.13
N GLY A 274 -2.60 -3.02 -16.25
CA GLY A 274 -1.64 -3.30 -15.19
C GLY A 274 -1.61 -2.28 -14.06
N TYR A 275 -2.32 -1.14 -14.17
CA TYR A 275 -2.15 -0.05 -13.20
C TYR A 275 -2.66 -0.41 -11.80
N ALA A 276 -3.80 -1.10 -11.70
CA ALA A 276 -4.31 -1.57 -10.41
C ALA A 276 -3.34 -2.55 -9.73
N LEU A 277 -2.68 -3.41 -10.51
CA LEU A 277 -1.65 -4.33 -10.02
C LEU A 277 -0.39 -3.57 -9.59
N PHE A 278 0.03 -2.56 -10.37
CA PHE A 278 1.14 -1.68 -10.04
C PHE A 278 0.88 -0.97 -8.71
N LEU A 279 -0.32 -0.46 -8.47
CA LEU A 279 -0.67 0.17 -7.20
C LEU A 279 -0.63 -0.80 -6.00
N GLY A 280 -1.06 -2.05 -6.20
CA GLY A 280 -1.07 -3.09 -5.15
C GLY A 280 0.30 -3.61 -4.76
N SER A 281 1.19 -3.72 -5.74
CA SER A 281 2.46 -4.45 -5.57
C SER A 281 3.68 -3.54 -5.65
N CYS A 282 3.65 -2.49 -6.48
CA CYS A 282 4.83 -1.72 -6.87
C CYS A 282 4.84 -0.30 -6.28
N ALA A 283 3.71 0.40 -6.30
CA ALA A 283 3.59 1.80 -5.88
C ALA A 283 3.92 2.03 -4.40
N ARG A 284 3.87 0.98 -3.57
CA ARG A 284 4.32 1.04 -2.18
C ARG A 284 5.80 1.45 -2.05
N CYS A 285 6.64 1.09 -3.02
CA CYS A 285 8.05 1.44 -3.03
C CYS A 285 8.35 2.48 -4.10
N HIS A 286 7.80 2.28 -5.31
CA HIS A 286 8.08 3.13 -6.47
C HIS A 286 7.20 4.37 -6.57
N GLY A 287 6.15 4.47 -5.77
CA GLY A 287 5.21 5.59 -5.80
C GLY A 287 4.16 5.44 -6.88
N VAL A 288 3.05 6.13 -6.68
CA VAL A 288 1.92 6.16 -7.61
C VAL A 288 2.34 6.72 -8.99
N LYS A 289 3.37 7.58 -8.99
CA LYS A 289 3.97 8.18 -10.19
C LYS A 289 5.22 7.46 -10.69
N GLY A 290 5.66 6.39 -10.02
CA GLY A 290 6.92 5.71 -10.34
C GLY A 290 8.19 6.50 -10.00
N ASP A 291 8.11 7.61 -9.25
CA ASP A 291 9.24 8.49 -8.96
C ASP A 291 10.22 7.95 -7.89
N GLY A 292 9.86 6.85 -7.21
CA GLY A 292 10.67 6.22 -6.17
C GLY A 292 10.78 7.03 -4.86
N GLN A 293 9.99 8.09 -4.67
CA GLN A 293 10.13 9.00 -3.52
C GLN A 293 9.31 8.61 -2.29
N VAL A 294 8.70 7.43 -2.27
CA VAL A 294 7.80 7.00 -1.18
C VAL A 294 8.57 6.63 0.08
N ILE A 295 9.79 6.10 -0.09
CA ILE A 295 10.66 5.65 0.99
C ILE A 295 11.85 6.61 1.05
N SER A 296 12.05 7.25 2.21
CA SER A 296 13.18 8.15 2.43
C SER A 296 14.52 7.40 2.31
N LYS A 297 15.56 8.08 1.81
CA LYS A 297 16.96 7.61 1.84
C LYS A 297 17.45 7.27 3.26
N THR A 298 16.76 7.76 4.29
CA THR A 298 17.03 7.48 5.72
C THR A 298 16.24 6.30 6.26
N SER A 299 15.59 5.49 5.41
CA SER A 299 14.83 4.32 5.85
C SER A 299 15.77 3.27 6.47
N PRO A 300 15.49 2.78 7.69
CA PRO A 300 16.30 1.73 8.32
C PRO A 300 16.12 0.36 7.63
N VAL A 301 15.17 0.23 6.71
CA VAL A 301 14.79 -1.03 6.05
C VAL A 301 15.46 -1.21 4.68
N PHE A 302 15.74 -0.12 3.96
CA PHE A 302 16.26 -0.17 2.60
C PHE A 302 17.62 0.53 2.49
N ALA A 303 18.67 -0.27 2.28
CA ALA A 303 20.03 0.25 2.07
C ALA A 303 20.19 0.99 0.72
N VAL A 304 19.28 0.74 -0.24
CA VAL A 304 19.25 1.37 -1.56
C VAL A 304 17.84 1.89 -1.80
N PRO A 305 17.66 3.17 -2.18
CA PRO A 305 16.33 3.69 -2.47
C PRO A 305 15.70 2.97 -3.67
N PRO A 306 14.36 2.81 -3.71
CA PRO A 306 13.66 2.28 -4.86
C PRO A 306 13.99 3.04 -6.15
N ARG A 307 13.96 2.34 -7.28
CA ARG A 307 14.24 2.93 -8.59
C ARG A 307 13.18 3.98 -8.96
N ASN A 308 13.64 5.14 -9.43
CA ASN A 308 12.80 6.06 -10.17
C ASN A 308 12.57 5.51 -11.59
N LEU A 309 11.35 5.04 -11.84
CA LEU A 309 10.90 4.46 -13.10
C LEU A 309 10.71 5.52 -14.19
N THR A 310 10.47 6.78 -13.82
CA THR A 310 10.21 7.84 -14.82
C THR A 310 11.43 8.24 -15.62
N GLN A 311 12.62 8.03 -15.07
CA GLN A 311 13.89 8.27 -15.74
C GLN A 311 14.37 7.04 -16.53
N GLY A 312 13.76 5.88 -16.29
CA GLY A 312 14.12 4.59 -16.90
C GLY A 312 15.59 4.21 -16.86
N ARG A 313 16.28 4.63 -15.80
CA ARG A 313 17.69 4.31 -15.56
C ARG A 313 17.83 2.91 -14.95
N PHE A 314 17.45 1.91 -15.73
CA PHE A 314 17.53 0.50 -15.34
C PHE A 314 18.98 0.01 -15.45
N ARG A 315 19.41 -0.77 -14.46
CA ARG A 315 20.82 -1.23 -14.34
C ARG A 315 21.03 -2.66 -14.85
N PHE A 316 19.94 -3.37 -15.10
CA PHE A 316 19.94 -4.78 -15.44
C PHE A 316 19.33 -4.87 -16.83
N VAL A 317 20.23 -4.94 -17.82
CA VAL A 317 19.89 -4.90 -19.25
C VAL A 317 20.58 -6.04 -19.99
N SER A 318 19.96 -6.53 -21.06
CA SER A 318 20.50 -7.50 -22.01
C SER A 318 20.82 -6.88 -23.37
N THR A 319 20.69 -5.56 -23.51
CA THR A 319 20.82 -4.86 -24.81
C THR A 319 22.18 -4.18 -24.98
N THR A 320 22.59 -4.05 -26.24
CA THR A 320 23.88 -3.44 -26.63
C THR A 320 23.98 -1.93 -26.39
N ASN A 321 22.85 -1.22 -26.31
CA ASN A 321 22.83 0.23 -26.08
C ASN A 321 22.55 0.61 -24.61
N GLY A 322 22.51 -0.36 -23.70
CA GLY A 322 22.30 -0.12 -22.27
C GLY A 322 20.86 0.24 -21.88
N VAL A 323 19.88 0.08 -22.79
CA VAL A 323 18.46 0.39 -22.56
C VAL A 323 17.69 -0.90 -22.27
N ALA A 324 17.01 -0.97 -21.12
CA ALA A 324 16.26 -2.18 -20.74
C ALA A 324 15.19 -2.54 -21.78
N SER A 325 15.22 -3.80 -22.22
CA SER A 325 14.15 -4.40 -23.02
C SER A 325 12.93 -4.72 -22.16
N ASP A 326 11.82 -5.09 -22.79
CA ASP A 326 10.65 -5.56 -22.05
C ASP A 326 10.94 -6.88 -21.32
N THR A 327 11.77 -7.76 -21.90
CA THR A 327 12.18 -9.03 -21.29
C THR A 327 13.05 -8.78 -20.05
N ASP A 328 13.93 -7.79 -20.07
CA ASP A 328 14.71 -7.36 -18.91
C ASP A 328 13.82 -6.91 -17.75
N LEU A 329 12.81 -6.09 -18.06
CA LEU A 329 11.86 -5.59 -17.07
C LEU A 329 10.99 -6.72 -16.49
N GLN A 330 10.48 -7.62 -17.33
CA GLN A 330 9.72 -8.79 -16.90
C GLN A 330 10.57 -9.68 -15.98
N HIS A 331 11.80 -10.02 -16.40
CA HIS A 331 12.70 -10.85 -15.61
C HIS A 331 13.00 -10.21 -14.25
N THR A 332 13.26 -8.90 -14.22
CA THR A 332 13.53 -8.16 -12.99
C THR A 332 12.32 -8.15 -12.04
N VAL A 333 11.09 -7.99 -12.56
CA VAL A 333 9.87 -8.05 -11.75
C VAL A 333 9.62 -9.47 -11.23
N GLN A 334 9.79 -10.48 -12.07
CA GLN A 334 9.51 -11.87 -11.71
C GLN A 334 10.48 -12.38 -10.63
N HIS A 335 11.78 -12.11 -10.77
CA HIS A 335 12.82 -12.64 -9.88
C HIS A 335 13.21 -11.67 -8.76
N GLY A 336 12.92 -10.38 -8.92
CA GLY A 336 13.29 -9.34 -7.95
C GLY A 336 14.78 -9.04 -7.92
N LEU A 337 15.18 -8.24 -6.93
CA LEU A 337 16.57 -7.88 -6.65
C LEU A 337 16.82 -8.04 -5.15
N PRO A 338 17.05 -9.28 -4.67
CA PRO A 338 17.03 -9.61 -3.25
C PRO A 338 18.06 -8.80 -2.43
N ALA A 339 19.27 -8.62 -2.94
CA ALA A 339 20.29 -7.79 -2.26
C ALA A 339 19.97 -6.28 -2.29
N GLY A 340 19.00 -5.83 -3.11
CA GLY A 340 18.51 -4.45 -3.15
C GLY A 340 17.21 -4.22 -2.37
N GLY A 341 16.62 -5.27 -1.80
CA GLY A 341 15.33 -5.20 -1.09
C GLY A 341 14.10 -5.20 -2.00
N MET A 342 14.25 -5.38 -3.32
CA MET A 342 13.10 -5.57 -4.22
C MET A 342 12.72 -7.05 -4.24
N PRO A 343 11.54 -7.44 -3.74
CA PRO A 343 11.10 -8.84 -3.81
C PRO A 343 10.81 -9.25 -5.25
N GLY A 344 10.91 -10.55 -5.52
CA GLY A 344 10.42 -11.15 -6.76
C GLY A 344 8.92 -11.43 -6.70
N PHE A 345 8.29 -11.42 -7.87
CA PHE A 345 6.87 -11.72 -8.06
C PHE A 345 6.69 -12.95 -8.98
N PRO A 346 7.22 -14.14 -8.61
CA PRO A 346 7.22 -15.33 -9.47
C PRO A 346 5.82 -15.92 -9.72
N PHE A 347 4.82 -15.47 -8.96
CA PHE A 347 3.43 -15.92 -9.04
C PHE A 347 2.58 -15.13 -10.05
N LEU A 348 3.13 -14.09 -10.67
CA LEU A 348 2.42 -13.33 -11.71
C LEU A 348 2.45 -14.09 -13.03
N SER A 349 1.34 -14.06 -13.78
CA SER A 349 1.29 -14.61 -15.14
C SER A 349 2.04 -13.71 -16.13
N ASP A 350 2.41 -14.26 -17.28
CA ASP A 350 3.07 -13.50 -18.36
C ASP A 350 2.24 -12.31 -18.82
N GLU A 351 0.92 -12.45 -18.87
CA GLU A 351 -0.02 -11.36 -19.18
C GLU A 351 0.02 -10.25 -18.11
N GLN A 352 0.09 -10.63 -16.83
CA GLN A 352 0.21 -9.66 -15.73
C GLN A 352 1.55 -8.94 -15.77
N LEU A 353 2.65 -9.66 -16.03
CA LEU A 353 3.98 -9.08 -16.20
C LEU A 353 4.02 -8.11 -17.38
N ALA A 354 3.48 -8.50 -18.54
CA ALA A 354 3.36 -7.64 -19.71
C ALA A 354 2.54 -6.37 -19.42
N SER A 355 1.42 -6.51 -18.70
CA SER A 355 0.60 -5.36 -18.30
C SER A 355 1.32 -4.40 -17.35
N LEU A 356 2.20 -4.90 -16.47
CA LEU A 356 3.05 -4.08 -15.60
C LEU A 356 4.13 -3.36 -16.40
N VAL A 357 4.73 -4.05 -17.38
CA VAL A 357 5.72 -3.42 -18.27
C VAL A 357 5.10 -2.27 -19.06
N GLN A 358 3.86 -2.40 -19.54
CA GLN A 358 3.15 -1.28 -20.19
C GLN A 358 2.98 -0.07 -19.26
N VAL A 359 2.73 -0.30 -17.96
CA VAL A 359 2.68 0.79 -16.98
C VAL A 359 4.07 1.42 -16.80
N ILE A 360 5.12 0.62 -16.69
CA ILE A 360 6.50 1.11 -16.57
C ILE A 360 6.89 1.93 -17.82
N ASP A 361 6.55 1.44 -19.00
CA ASP A 361 6.79 2.08 -20.29
C ASP A 361 6.11 3.45 -20.37
N HIS A 362 4.83 3.51 -19.97
CA HIS A 362 4.10 4.78 -19.94
C HIS A 362 4.63 5.76 -18.88
N LEU A 363 5.17 5.26 -17.76
CA LEU A 363 5.80 6.10 -16.73
C LEU A 363 7.19 6.61 -17.16
N TRP A 364 7.92 5.83 -17.96
CA TRP A 364 9.24 6.15 -18.46
C TRP A 364 9.16 7.24 -19.53
N VAL A 365 9.46 8.47 -19.12
CA VAL A 365 9.45 9.63 -20.01
C VAL A 365 10.54 9.48 -21.07
N ASP A 366 10.13 9.59 -22.34
CA ASP A 366 11.02 9.53 -23.51
C ASP A 366 11.87 8.25 -23.59
N ARG A 367 11.27 7.07 -23.36
CA ARG A 367 11.95 5.77 -23.49
C ARG A 367 12.62 5.63 -24.87
N PRO A 368 13.97 5.51 -24.93
CA PRO A 368 14.65 5.19 -26.18
C PRO A 368 14.33 3.76 -26.62
N ALA A 369 14.40 3.49 -27.92
CA ALA A 369 14.26 2.13 -28.42
C ALA A 369 15.38 1.24 -27.85
N PRO A 370 15.05 0.07 -27.25
CA PRO A 370 16.05 -0.91 -26.85
C PRO A 370 16.88 -1.35 -28.06
N GLY A 371 18.20 -1.45 -27.89
CA GLY A 371 19.10 -1.93 -28.93
C GLY A 371 18.98 -3.44 -29.14
N PRO A 372 19.72 -4.00 -30.11
CA PRO A 372 19.80 -5.45 -30.29
C PRO A 372 20.14 -6.16 -28.98
N GLU A 373 19.42 -7.25 -28.71
CA GLU A 373 19.65 -8.11 -27.55
C GLU A 373 20.93 -8.92 -27.74
N ILE A 374 21.79 -8.87 -26.73
CA ILE A 374 23.00 -9.67 -26.66
C ILE A 374 22.57 -11.12 -26.50
N GLN A 375 23.06 -11.99 -27.38
CA GLN A 375 22.76 -13.41 -27.32
C GLN A 375 23.78 -14.09 -26.42
N ALA A 376 23.34 -14.53 -25.24
CA ALA A 376 24.07 -15.51 -24.47
C ALA A 376 23.74 -16.88 -25.08
N GLY A 377 24.69 -17.55 -25.72
CA GLY A 377 24.54 -18.93 -26.14
C GLY A 377 24.27 -19.86 -24.94
N PRO A 378 24.12 -21.18 -25.16
CA PRO A 378 23.88 -22.10 -24.06
C PRO A 378 25.02 -22.05 -23.04
N VAL A 379 24.67 -22.08 -21.74
CA VAL A 379 25.66 -22.10 -20.66
C VAL A 379 26.60 -23.31 -20.88
N PRO A 380 27.91 -23.09 -21.09
CA PRO A 380 28.83 -24.20 -21.30
C PRO A 380 29.09 -24.94 -19.98
N GLN A 381 29.62 -26.16 -20.08
CA GLN A 381 30.16 -26.83 -18.91
C GLN A 381 31.41 -26.08 -18.42
N PHE A 382 31.43 -25.69 -17.15
CA PHE A 382 32.57 -25.00 -16.55
C PHE A 382 33.72 -25.99 -16.34
N THR A 383 34.68 -25.96 -17.26
CA THR A 383 35.89 -26.79 -17.21
C THR A 383 37.03 -26.02 -16.55
N PRO A 384 38.04 -26.70 -15.98
CA PRO A 384 39.22 -26.03 -15.41
C PRO A 384 39.93 -25.09 -16.40
N ALA A 385 39.90 -25.41 -17.70
CA ALA A 385 40.46 -24.56 -18.75
C ALA A 385 39.70 -23.23 -18.89
N LEU A 386 38.36 -23.25 -18.85
CA LEU A 386 37.52 -22.04 -18.86
C LEU A 386 37.74 -21.21 -17.59
N VAL A 387 37.83 -21.86 -16.42
CA VAL A 387 38.08 -21.17 -15.14
C VAL A 387 39.45 -20.48 -15.15
N SER A 388 40.50 -21.19 -15.61
CA SER A 388 41.85 -20.63 -15.75
C SER A 388 41.86 -19.42 -16.69
N ARG A 389 41.21 -19.54 -17.86
CA ARG A 389 41.08 -18.43 -18.82
C ARG A 389 40.32 -17.25 -18.22
N GLY A 390 39.25 -17.52 -17.47
CA GLY A 390 38.46 -16.51 -16.77
C GLY A 390 39.26 -15.74 -15.72
N SER A 391 40.10 -16.43 -14.95
CA SER A 391 40.98 -15.83 -13.95
C SER A 391 41.97 -14.83 -14.57
N GLU A 392 42.60 -15.19 -15.69
CA GLU A 392 43.50 -14.29 -16.45
C GLU A 392 42.77 -13.03 -16.94
N LEU A 393 41.57 -13.22 -17.51
CA LEU A 393 40.73 -12.12 -18.01
C LEU A 393 40.27 -11.22 -16.86
N PHE A 394 39.92 -11.79 -15.71
CA PHE A 394 39.48 -11.04 -14.54
C PHE A 394 40.62 -10.22 -13.93
N ALA A 395 41.80 -10.80 -13.81
CA ALA A 395 43.00 -10.10 -13.36
C ALA A 395 43.32 -8.89 -14.25
N THR A 396 43.15 -9.04 -15.57
CA THR A 396 43.46 -8.00 -16.56
C THR A 396 42.39 -6.90 -16.62
N ASN A 397 41.10 -7.27 -16.61
CA ASN A 397 40.01 -6.35 -16.95
C ASN A 397 39.15 -5.91 -15.76
N CYS A 398 39.11 -6.69 -14.68
CA CYS A 398 38.10 -6.53 -13.62
C CYS A 398 38.70 -6.16 -12.26
N SER A 399 39.90 -6.65 -11.95
CA SER A 399 40.55 -6.54 -10.64
C SER A 399 40.81 -5.10 -10.19
N VAL A 400 40.98 -4.15 -11.13
CA VAL A 400 41.19 -2.73 -10.84
C VAL A 400 40.04 -2.12 -10.02
N CYS A 401 38.81 -2.57 -10.27
CA CYS A 401 37.62 -2.15 -9.54
C CYS A 401 37.19 -3.19 -8.51
N HIS A 402 37.16 -4.47 -8.89
CA HIS A 402 36.60 -5.53 -8.02
C HIS A 402 37.60 -6.11 -7.02
N GLY A 403 38.90 -5.81 -7.14
CA GLY A 403 39.96 -6.46 -6.38
C GLY A 403 40.27 -7.86 -6.90
N PRO A 404 41.42 -8.46 -6.55
CA PRO A 404 41.79 -9.80 -7.02
C PRO A 404 40.88 -10.91 -6.48
N SER A 405 40.25 -10.69 -5.33
CA SER A 405 39.28 -11.62 -4.71
C SER A 405 37.83 -11.34 -5.10
N GLY A 406 37.56 -10.29 -5.88
CA GLY A 406 36.19 -9.87 -6.19
C GLY A 406 35.44 -9.17 -5.04
N ALA A 407 36.11 -8.80 -3.95
CA ALA A 407 35.50 -8.18 -2.77
C ALA A 407 35.07 -6.71 -2.96
N GLY A 408 35.30 -6.12 -4.14
CA GLY A 408 34.96 -4.74 -4.44
C GLY A 408 35.92 -3.73 -3.80
N ASP A 409 37.16 -4.15 -3.56
CA ASP A 409 38.23 -3.41 -2.87
C ASP A 409 39.44 -3.13 -3.76
N GLY A 410 39.25 -3.17 -5.09
CA GLY A 410 40.29 -2.81 -6.06
C GLY A 410 40.77 -1.37 -5.89
N PRO A 411 41.96 -1.02 -6.40
CA PRO A 411 42.56 0.31 -6.24
C PRO A 411 41.65 1.46 -6.71
N ALA A 412 40.78 1.23 -7.71
CA ALA A 412 39.82 2.24 -8.16
C ALA A 412 38.56 2.33 -7.26
N ALA A 413 38.24 1.30 -6.48
CA ALA A 413 36.99 1.21 -5.72
C ALA A 413 36.83 2.32 -4.67
N ALA A 414 37.93 2.78 -4.07
CA ALA A 414 37.91 3.85 -3.06
C ALA A 414 37.43 5.20 -3.62
N ASN A 415 37.60 5.43 -4.92
CA ASN A 415 37.27 6.68 -5.59
C ASN A 415 35.91 6.63 -6.32
N LEU A 416 35.25 5.48 -6.32
CA LEU A 416 33.92 5.34 -6.93
C LEU A 416 32.83 5.83 -5.97
N PRO A 417 31.84 6.59 -6.45
CA PRO A 417 30.73 7.08 -5.62
C PRO A 417 29.84 5.95 -5.11
N VAL A 418 29.88 4.78 -5.76
CA VAL A 418 29.29 3.54 -5.27
C VAL A 418 30.35 2.45 -5.37
N ARG A 419 30.69 1.82 -4.24
CA ARG A 419 31.63 0.69 -4.25
C ARG A 419 31.06 -0.46 -5.09
N PRO A 420 31.91 -1.17 -5.87
CA PRO A 420 31.51 -2.39 -6.55
C PRO A 420 30.94 -3.40 -5.55
N ALA A 421 30.07 -4.29 -6.04
CA ALA A 421 29.52 -5.35 -5.21
C ALA A 421 30.64 -6.28 -4.74
N ASP A 422 30.55 -6.69 -3.49
CA ASP A 422 31.39 -7.74 -2.91
C ASP A 422 30.88 -9.09 -3.42
N LEU A 423 31.51 -9.55 -4.51
CA LEU A 423 31.18 -10.79 -5.20
C LEU A 423 31.53 -12.00 -4.31
N ALA A 424 32.64 -11.92 -3.57
CA ALA A 424 33.07 -12.97 -2.65
C ALA A 424 32.05 -13.24 -1.52
N ALA A 425 31.35 -12.21 -1.06
CA ALA A 425 30.25 -12.37 -0.11
C ALA A 425 28.89 -12.71 -0.76
N GLY A 426 28.85 -13.00 -2.06
CA GLY A 426 27.63 -13.31 -2.80
C GLY A 426 26.66 -12.14 -2.93
N ARG A 427 27.10 -10.89 -2.74
CA ARG A 427 26.23 -9.70 -2.71
C ARG A 427 25.87 -9.19 -4.11
N VAL A 428 25.50 -10.10 -5.01
CA VAL A 428 25.13 -9.79 -6.39
C VAL A 428 23.65 -9.42 -6.47
N LYS A 429 23.36 -8.16 -6.84
CA LYS A 429 21.98 -7.63 -6.83
C LYS A 429 21.01 -8.35 -7.76
N ALA A 430 21.48 -8.81 -8.92
CA ALA A 430 20.69 -9.55 -9.91
C ALA A 430 20.69 -11.07 -9.69
N GLY A 431 21.30 -11.56 -8.60
CA GLY A 431 21.50 -12.99 -8.37
C GLY A 431 22.74 -13.56 -9.04
N THR A 432 22.93 -14.88 -8.90
CA THR A 432 24.11 -15.63 -9.35
C THR A 432 23.81 -16.60 -10.50
N ASP A 433 22.71 -16.36 -11.21
CA ASP A 433 22.38 -17.08 -12.43
C ASP A 433 23.45 -16.82 -13.51
N PRO A 434 24.02 -17.87 -14.13
CA PRO A 434 25.10 -17.71 -15.11
C PRO A 434 24.75 -16.80 -16.28
N THR A 435 23.53 -16.87 -16.80
CA THR A 435 23.07 -16.06 -17.93
C THR A 435 22.93 -14.60 -17.53
N GLN A 436 22.42 -14.33 -16.32
CA GLN A 436 22.39 -12.97 -15.79
C GLN A 436 23.79 -12.41 -15.56
N LEU A 437 24.74 -13.21 -15.04
CA LEU A 437 26.15 -12.80 -14.91
C LEU A 437 26.76 -12.48 -16.27
N TYR A 438 26.49 -13.30 -17.28
CA TYR A 438 26.91 -13.04 -18.66
C TYR A 438 26.42 -11.67 -19.13
N TYR A 439 25.14 -11.34 -18.96
CA TYR A 439 24.62 -10.02 -19.36
C TYR A 439 25.24 -8.86 -18.59
N ARG A 440 25.61 -9.04 -17.32
CA ARG A 440 26.30 -7.98 -16.55
C ARG A 440 27.71 -7.72 -17.05
N VAL A 441 28.41 -8.74 -17.53
CA VAL A 441 29.73 -8.58 -18.15
C VAL A 441 29.59 -8.03 -19.57
N ALA A 442 28.74 -8.63 -20.39
CA ALA A 442 28.58 -8.27 -21.80
C ALA A 442 27.96 -6.88 -21.97
N ALA A 443 26.80 -6.61 -21.37
CA ALA A 443 26.12 -5.31 -21.50
C ALA A 443 26.70 -4.23 -20.56
N GLY A 444 27.43 -4.65 -19.52
CA GLY A 444 27.80 -3.77 -18.41
C GLY A 444 26.63 -3.49 -17.48
N ILE A 445 26.82 -2.50 -16.60
CA ILE A 445 25.80 -1.98 -15.69
C ILE A 445 25.68 -0.48 -15.97
N PRO A 446 24.72 -0.07 -16.81
CA PRO A 446 24.54 1.33 -17.19
C PRO A 446 24.07 2.16 -15.99
N GLY A 447 24.28 3.47 -16.09
CA GLY A 447 23.99 4.43 -15.05
C GLY A 447 24.43 5.83 -15.47
N ASP A 448 24.41 6.76 -14.53
CA ASP A 448 24.84 8.15 -14.73
C ASP A 448 25.54 8.71 -13.49
N THR A 449 25.83 7.84 -12.53
CA THR A 449 26.37 8.23 -11.23
C THR A 449 27.89 8.14 -11.19
N GLY A 450 28.56 7.82 -12.30
CA GLY A 450 30.01 7.59 -12.34
C GLY A 450 30.46 6.31 -11.63
N ALA A 451 29.54 5.38 -11.35
CA ALA A 451 29.81 4.05 -10.77
C ALA A 451 29.24 2.95 -11.67
N GLU A 452 29.33 3.18 -12.96
CA GLU A 452 28.86 2.29 -14.01
C GLU A 452 29.89 1.20 -14.25
N MET A 453 29.42 -0.01 -14.55
CA MET A 453 30.31 -1.06 -15.05
C MET A 453 30.29 -0.97 -16.58
N PRO A 454 31.45 -0.81 -17.24
CA PRO A 454 31.50 -0.73 -18.70
C PRO A 454 31.06 -2.05 -19.33
N SER A 455 30.62 -1.98 -20.59
CA SER A 455 30.34 -3.16 -21.41
C SER A 455 31.65 -3.84 -21.83
N PHE A 456 31.68 -5.16 -21.73
CA PHE A 456 32.75 -6.00 -22.25
C PHE A 456 32.30 -6.83 -23.47
N ALA A 457 31.28 -6.37 -24.21
CA ALA A 457 30.80 -7.04 -25.42
C ALA A 457 31.84 -7.11 -26.56
N PHE A 458 32.98 -6.42 -26.43
CA PHE A 458 34.11 -6.55 -27.35
C PHE A 458 34.88 -7.87 -27.16
N LEU A 459 34.73 -8.53 -26.01
CA LEU A 459 35.32 -9.86 -25.78
C LEU A 459 34.52 -10.92 -26.54
N PRO A 460 35.19 -11.97 -27.07
CA PRO A 460 34.48 -13.13 -27.63
C PRO A 460 33.54 -13.75 -26.60
N GLU A 461 32.42 -14.30 -27.07
CA GLU A 461 31.43 -14.96 -26.20
C GLU A 461 32.07 -16.02 -25.28
N THR A 462 33.00 -16.82 -25.80
CA THR A 462 33.71 -17.84 -25.02
C THR A 462 34.56 -17.26 -23.88
N ASP A 463 35.12 -16.07 -24.08
CA ASP A 463 35.91 -15.37 -23.06
C ASP A 463 34.99 -14.78 -21.97
N ILE A 464 33.80 -14.29 -22.34
CA ILE A 464 32.77 -13.87 -21.37
C ILE A 464 32.28 -15.08 -20.55
N TRP A 465 32.02 -16.23 -21.19
CA TRP A 465 31.69 -17.45 -20.46
C TRP A 465 32.83 -17.95 -19.57
N SER A 466 34.09 -17.75 -19.98
CA SER A 466 35.25 -18.05 -19.14
C SER A 466 35.26 -17.18 -17.88
N LEU A 467 34.98 -15.88 -18.01
CA LEU A 467 34.81 -14.99 -16.86
C LEU A 467 33.67 -15.46 -15.94
N VAL A 468 32.52 -15.84 -16.50
CA VAL A 468 31.39 -16.37 -15.71
C VAL A 468 31.76 -17.67 -15.00
N ALA A 469 32.48 -18.59 -15.66
CA ALA A 469 32.95 -19.83 -15.07
C ALA A 469 33.89 -19.55 -13.87
N TYR A 470 34.86 -18.65 -14.03
CA TYR A 470 35.73 -18.22 -12.94
C TYR A 470 34.94 -17.59 -11.78
N LEU A 471 34.00 -16.70 -12.08
CA LEU A 471 33.14 -16.11 -11.05
C LEU A 471 32.34 -17.17 -10.28
N LYS A 472 31.84 -18.22 -10.96
CA LYS A 472 30.99 -19.24 -10.38
C LYS A 472 31.74 -20.30 -9.57
N GLU A 473 32.96 -20.65 -9.97
CA GLU A 473 33.75 -21.71 -9.32
C GLU A 473 34.68 -21.16 -8.22
N ASP A 474 35.26 -19.96 -8.42
CA ASP A 474 36.37 -19.49 -7.58
C ASP A 474 36.09 -18.19 -6.79
N VAL A 475 35.07 -17.39 -7.17
CA VAL A 475 34.80 -16.08 -6.56
C VAL A 475 33.50 -16.06 -5.76
N LEU A 476 32.39 -16.46 -6.36
CA LEU A 476 31.08 -16.48 -5.71
C LEU A 476 30.99 -17.65 -4.71
N PRO A 477 30.22 -17.51 -3.61
CA PRO A 477 30.07 -18.52 -2.59
C PRO A 477 29.19 -19.71 -2.97
#